data_AF-A0A329VWG4-F1
#
_entry.id   AF-A0A329VWG4-F1
#
_cell.length_a   1.000
_cell.length_b   1.000
_cell.length_c   1.000
_cell.angle_alpha   90.00
_cell.angle_beta   90.00
_cell.angle_gamma   90.00
#
_symmetry.space_group_name_H-M   'P 1'
#
loop_
_entity.id
_entity.type
_entity.pdbx_description
1 polymer ?
#
loop_
_entity_poly.entity_id
_entity_poly.type
_entity_poly.pdbx_seq_one_letter_code
_entity_poly.pdbx_strand_id
1 'polypeptide(L)' 'MTEETNKYIGKPCPQGHTLRYMANGNCVECQIAGQKKSKNKAQKPKRESKNKVNPDDFTHRVFIIGNPERVNKL' A
#
# COMPACT_ATOMS: atom_id res chain seq x y z
N MET A 1 -40.66 8.22 18.07
CA MET A 1 -39.45 7.57 17.56
C MET A 1 -38.73 8.59 16.72
N THR A 2 -37.76 9.28 17.31
CA THR A 2 -36.98 10.31 16.61
C THR A 2 -36.03 9.61 15.65
N GLU A 3 -36.32 9.70 14.36
CA GLU A 3 -35.47 9.21 13.29
C GLU A 3 -34.15 9.98 13.33
N GLU A 4 -33.13 9.37 13.91
CA GLU A 4 -31.76 9.90 13.88
C GLU A 4 -31.29 9.88 12.43
N THR A 5 -31.32 11.06 11.82
CA THR A 5 -30.77 11.39 10.51
C THR A 5 -29.24 11.24 10.55
N ASN A 6 -28.76 10.00 10.58
CA ASN A 6 -27.33 9.69 10.57
C ASN A 6 -26.74 9.88 9.14
N LYS A 7 -26.55 11.17 8.84
CA LYS A 7 -25.55 11.78 7.95
C LYS A 7 -25.72 11.56 6.44
N TYR A 8 -26.45 12.49 5.83
CA TYR A 8 -26.32 12.85 4.42
C TYR A 8 -25.71 14.25 4.30
N ILE A 9 -24.47 14.34 3.80
CA ILE A 9 -23.77 15.62 3.56
C ILE A 9 -23.42 15.71 2.07
N GLY A 10 -24.36 16.22 1.28
CA GLY A 10 -24.02 16.99 0.08
C GLY A 10 -24.36 16.37 -1.27
N LYS A 11 -23.92 15.14 -1.61
CA LYS A 11 -24.18 14.54 -2.94
C LYS A 11 -24.26 13.01 -2.88
N PRO A 12 -25.27 12.38 -3.51
CA PRO A 12 -25.30 10.92 -3.61
C PRO A 12 -24.12 10.45 -4.46
N CYS A 13 -23.73 9.18 -4.32
CA CYS A 13 -22.82 8.56 -5.29
C CYS A 13 -23.38 8.75 -6.71
N PRO A 14 -22.57 8.75 -7.80
CA PRO A 14 -23.10 8.73 -9.17
C PRO A 14 -24.11 7.61 -9.44
N GLN A 15 -24.12 6.56 -8.61
CA GLN A 15 -25.06 5.45 -8.65
C GLN A 15 -26.26 5.61 -7.69
N GLY A 16 -26.38 6.72 -6.98
CA GLY A 16 -27.50 7.00 -6.05
C GLY A 16 -27.26 6.60 -4.59
N HIS A 17 -26.15 5.95 -4.26
CA HIS A 17 -25.88 5.48 -2.89
C HIS A 17 -25.65 6.63 -1.88
N THR A 18 -26.26 6.49 -0.70
CA THR A 18 -26.23 7.49 0.38
C THR A 18 -25.22 7.15 1.48
N LEU A 19 -25.02 5.86 1.77
CA LEU A 19 -24.09 5.39 2.80
C LEU A 19 -22.64 5.42 2.30
N ARG A 20 -21.78 6.16 3.00
CA ARG A 20 -20.35 6.32 2.65
C ARG A 20 -19.45 6.11 3.86
N TYR A 21 -18.27 5.53 3.61
CA TYR A 21 -17.20 5.45 4.61
C TYR A 21 -16.53 6.82 4.73
N MET A 22 -16.41 7.33 5.96
CA MET A 22 -15.75 8.62 6.21
C MET A 22 -14.27 8.64 5.83
N ALA A 23 -13.55 7.53 6.07
CA ALA A 23 -12.11 7.45 5.84
C ALA A 23 -11.71 7.56 4.35
N ASN A 24 -12.49 6.94 3.46
CA ASN A 24 -12.12 6.81 2.05
C ASN A 24 -13.05 7.59 1.11
N GLY A 25 -14.14 8.18 1.61
CA GLY A 25 -15.17 8.85 0.81
C GLY A 25 -15.99 7.92 -0.11
N ASN A 26 -15.64 6.64 -0.17
CA ASN A 26 -16.31 5.62 -0.97
C ASN A 26 -17.65 5.21 -0.39
N CYS A 27 -18.61 4.98 -1.28
CA CYS A 27 -19.89 4.42 -0.89
C CYS A 27 -19.76 2.93 -0.53
N VAL A 28 -20.58 2.46 0.43
CA VAL A 28 -20.51 1.07 0.93
C VAL A 28 -20.71 0.06 -0.20
N GLU A 29 -21.71 0.29 -1.04
CA GLU A 29 -22.05 -0.59 -2.16
C GLU A 29 -20.95 -0.59 -3.24
N CYS A 30 -20.35 0.57 -3.52
CA CYS A 30 -19.22 0.74 -4.43
C CYS A 30 -18.01 -0.07 -3.98
N GLN A 31 -17.74 -0.03 -2.67
CA GLN A 31 -16.64 -0.77 -2.05
C GLN A 31 -16.88 -2.28 -2.19
N ILE A 32 -18.11 -2.76 -1.91
CA ILE A 32 -18.49 -4.17 -2.06
C ILE A 32 -18.37 -4.62 -3.53
N ALA A 33 -18.89 -3.83 -4.47
CA ALA A 33 -18.80 -4.12 -5.89
C ALA A 33 -17.34 -4.17 -6.38
N GLY A 34 -16.50 -3.23 -5.93
CA GLY A 34 -15.07 -3.22 -6.21
C GLY A 34 -14.35 -4.46 -5.66
N GLN A 35 -14.67 -4.87 -4.44
CA GLN A 35 -14.12 -6.09 -3.84
C GLN A 35 -14.55 -7.37 -4.55
N LYS A 36 -15.82 -7.48 -4.98
CA LYS A 36 -16.27 -8.63 -5.79
C LYS A 36 -15.47 -8.71 -7.10
N LYS A 37 -15.25 -7.57 -7.76
CA LYS A 37 -14.44 -7.49 -8.99
C LYS A 37 -12.97 -7.84 -8.73
N SER A 38 -12.39 -7.46 -7.59
CA SER A 38 -11.00 -7.80 -7.28
C SER A 38 -10.82 -9.26 -6.90
N LYS A 39 -11.78 -9.86 -6.18
CA LYS A 39 -11.79 -11.30 -5.86
C LYS A 39 -11.87 -12.18 -7.11
N ASN A 40 -12.64 -11.75 -8.11
CA ASN A 40 -12.79 -12.47 -9.37
C ASN A 40 -11.61 -12.28 -10.33
N LYS A 41 -10.68 -11.36 -10.03
CA LYS A 41 -9.45 -11.24 -10.81
C LYS A 41 -8.50 -12.34 -10.38
N ALA A 42 -7.96 -13.07 -11.37
CA ALA A 42 -6.86 -13.98 -11.14
C ALA A 42 -5.74 -13.25 -10.36
N GLN A 43 -5.29 -13.86 -9.26
CA GLN A 43 -4.18 -13.30 -8.48
C GLN A 43 -2.99 -13.17 -9.43
N LYS A 44 -2.54 -11.93 -9.67
CA LYS A 44 -1.30 -11.73 -10.41
C LYS A 44 -0.18 -12.38 -9.60
N PRO A 45 0.74 -13.11 -10.24
CA PRO A 45 1.89 -13.66 -9.53
C PRO A 45 2.60 -12.51 -8.81
N LYS A 46 2.94 -12.71 -7.53
CA LYS A 46 3.75 -11.76 -6.79
C LYS A 46 5.01 -11.52 -7.61
N ARG A 47 5.28 -10.26 -7.98
CA ARG A 47 6.54 -9.92 -8.65
C ARG A 47 7.66 -10.27 -7.68
N GLU A 48 8.50 -11.23 -8.04
CA GLU A 48 9.73 -11.46 -7.29
C GLU A 48 10.56 -10.17 -7.34
N SER A 49 10.95 -9.66 -6.17
CA SER A 49 11.93 -8.59 -6.11
C SER A 49 13.22 -9.11 -6.74
N LYS A 50 13.73 -8.42 -7.76
CA LYS A 50 15.04 -8.76 -8.36
C LYS A 50 16.18 -8.65 -7.33
N ASN A 51 15.96 -7.88 -6.27
CA ASN A 51 16.90 -7.69 -5.17
C ASN A 51 16.51 -8.60 -4.00
N LYS A 52 16.72 -9.91 -4.13
CA LYS A 52 16.81 -10.78 -2.96
C LYS A 52 18.23 -10.58 -2.41
N VAL A 53 18.37 -9.77 -1.36
CA VAL A 53 19.65 -9.59 -0.68
C VAL A 53 19.85 -10.79 0.23
N ASN A 54 20.89 -11.57 -0.01
CA ASN A 54 21.25 -12.68 0.86
C ASN A 54 21.89 -12.11 2.14
N PRO A 55 21.39 -12.47 3.33
CA PRO A 55 21.91 -11.93 4.60
C PRO A 55 23.36 -12.34 4.87
N ASP A 56 23.79 -13.49 4.32
CA ASP A 56 25.15 -14.01 4.46
C ASP A 56 26.10 -13.55 3.34
N ASP A 57 25.60 -12.74 2.39
CA ASP A 57 26.40 -12.20 1.31
C ASP A 57 27.09 -10.90 1.74
N PHE A 58 28.22 -11.08 2.42
CA PHE A 58 29.13 -10.00 2.77
C PHE A 58 29.98 -9.50 1.58
N THR A 59 29.74 -10.00 0.35
CA THR A 59 30.47 -9.55 -0.86
C THR A 59 29.92 -8.25 -1.46
N HIS A 60 29.07 -7.53 -0.72
CA HIS A 60 28.67 -6.19 -1.10
C HIS A 60 29.91 -5.26 -1.13
N ARG A 61 29.95 -4.35 -2.09
CA ARG A 61 31.03 -3.37 -2.19
C ARG A 61 31.04 -2.51 -0.92
N VAL A 62 32.06 -2.70 -0.08
CA VAL A 62 32.29 -1.85 1.08
C VAL A 62 32.97 -0.57 0.60
N PHE A 63 32.39 0.57 0.91
CA PHE A 63 33.03 1.86 0.66
C PHE A 63 34.06 2.12 1.75
N ILE A 64 35.35 1.94 1.44
CA ILE A 64 36.43 2.26 2.37
C ILE A 64 36.62 3.78 2.38
N ILE A 65 36.27 4.42 3.50
CA ILE A 65 36.53 5.86 3.70
C ILE A 65 37.96 6.03 4.18
N GLY A 66 38.78 6.68 3.36
CA GLY A 66 40.19 6.93 3.66
C GLY A 66 41.12 5.95 2.96
N ASN A 67 42.37 6.38 2.75
CA ASN A 67 43.39 5.53 2.12
C ASN A 67 43.95 4.54 3.17
N PRO A 68 43.70 3.22 3.03
CA PRO A 68 44.16 2.21 4.00
C PRO A 68 45.69 2.09 4.05
N GLU A 69 46.41 2.51 3.01
CA GLU A 69 47.88 2.47 2.97
C GLU A 69 48.52 3.56 3.87
N ARG A 70 47.74 4.52 4.36
CA ARG A 70 48.25 5.60 5.22
C ARG A 70 48.46 5.19 6.69
N VAL A 71 48.07 3.98 7.09
CA VAL A 71 48.01 3.58 8.51
C VAL A 71 49.30 2.93 9.04
N ASN A 72 50.29 2.63 8.19
CA ASN A 72 51.55 2.04 8.64
C ASN A 72 52.74 2.99 8.49
N LYS A 73 52.90 3.89 9.47
CA LYS A 73 54.19 4.49 9.84
C LYS A 73 54.24 4.70 11.36
N LEU A 74 54.72 3.68 12.07
CA LEU A 74 55.30 3.78 13.41
C LEU A 74 56.81 3.54 13.27
#